data_AF-A0A6B8KKU6-F1
#
_entry.id   AF-A0A6B8KKU6-F1
#
_cell.length_a   1.000
_cell.length_b   1.000
_cell.length_c   1.000
_cell.angle_alpha   90.00
_cell.angle_beta   90.00
_cell.angle_gamma   90.00
#
_symmetry.space_group_name_H-M   'P 1'
#
loop_
_entity.id
_entity.type
_entity.pdbx_description
1 polymer ?
#
loop_
_entity_poly.entity_id
_entity_poly.type
_entity_poly.pdbx_seq_one_letter_code
_entity_poly.pdbx_strand_id
1 'polypeptide(L)' 'MIEAKGPGYAWRLKAGKKFEEEMRDEVMKQANRHVGAAPSRDTEWFFAEPEAAEAVRQWFEADERFKRIKIFVVPPELW' A
#
# COMPACT_ATOMS: atom_id res chain seq x y z
N MET A 1 -5.94 -7.25 -10.16
CA MET A 1 -6.22 -7.80 -8.81
C MET A 1 -6.57 -6.63 -7.92
N ILE A 2 -7.62 -6.75 -7.11
CA ILE A 2 -8.11 -5.66 -6.25
C ILE A 2 -7.74 -6.03 -4.81
N GLU A 3 -7.07 -5.12 -4.11
CA GLU A 3 -6.75 -5.28 -2.69
C GLU A 3 -7.24 -4.08 -1.89
N ALA A 4 -7.79 -4.38 -0.72
CA ALA A 4 -8.58 -3.46 0.06
C ALA A 4 -7.92 -3.32 1.44
N LYS A 5 -7.37 -2.14 1.74
CA LYS A 5 -6.67 -1.80 2.99
C LYS A 5 -7.60 -0.97 3.87
N GLY A 6 -8.23 -1.66 4.82
CA GLY A 6 -9.13 -1.06 5.81
C GLY A 6 -8.42 -0.06 6.75
N PRO A 7 -9.17 0.57 7.67
CA PRO A 7 -8.64 1.60 8.58
C PRO A 7 -7.60 1.05 9.58
N GLY A 8 -6.68 1.90 10.04
CA GLY A 8 -5.67 1.57 11.07
C GLY A 8 -4.21 1.58 10.60
N TYR A 9 -3.95 1.84 9.32
CA TYR A 9 -2.61 2.01 8.79
C TYR A 9 -2.02 3.38 9.19
N ALA A 10 -2.83 4.43 9.21
CA ALA A 10 -2.40 5.77 9.64
C ALA A 10 -1.96 5.79 11.12
N TRP A 11 -2.56 4.94 11.97
CA TRP A 11 -2.10 4.79 13.35
C TRP A 11 -0.66 4.24 13.41
N ARG A 12 -0.31 3.27 12.57
CA ARG A 12 1.05 2.69 12.54
C ARG A 12 2.11 3.71 12.14
N LEU A 13 1.79 4.59 11.19
CA LEU A 13 2.64 5.72 10.82
C LEU A 13 2.86 6.68 12.01
N LYS A 14 1.83 6.91 12.81
CA LYS A 14 1.86 7.82 13.97
C LYS A 14 2.45 7.18 15.24
N ALA A 15 2.39 5.85 15.37
CA ALA A 15 2.84 5.10 16.54
C ALA A 15 4.38 5.03 16.68
N GLY A 16 5.11 5.50 15.68
CA GLY A 16 6.56 5.67 15.71
C GLY A 16 7.29 4.72 14.75
N LYS A 17 8.60 4.98 14.61
CA LYS A 17 9.45 4.42 13.55
C LYS A 17 9.37 2.89 13.40
N LYS A 18 9.30 2.16 14.51
CA LYS A 18 9.20 0.69 14.48
C LYS A 18 7.93 0.20 13.78
N PHE A 19 6.78 0.80 14.06
CA PHE A 19 5.51 0.40 13.47
C PHE A 19 5.40 0.80 12.00
N GLU A 20 6.00 1.94 11.64
CA GLU A 20 6.15 2.35 10.25
C GLU A 20 7.03 1.37 9.47
N GLU A 21 8.17 0.96 10.02
CA GLU A 21 9.07 -0.02 9.39
C GLU A 21 8.39 -1.39 9.22
N GLU A 22 7.67 -1.87 10.25
CA GLU A 22 6.89 -3.12 10.16
C GLU A 22 5.80 -3.03 9.09
N MET A 23 5.07 -1.91 9.04
CA MET A 23 4.06 -1.66 8.00
C MET A 23 4.70 -1.64 6.60
N ARG A 24 5.85 -0.98 6.46
CA ARG A 24 6.58 -0.91 5.20
C ARG A 24 7.01 -2.30 4.74
N ASP A 25 7.59 -3.12 5.62
CA ASP A 25 8.03 -4.47 5.28
C ASP A 25 6.85 -5.36 4.85
N GLU A 26 5.71 -5.27 5.55
CA GLU A 26 4.48 -5.98 5.18
C GLU A 26 3.99 -5.58 3.79
N VAL A 27 3.91 -4.27 3.53
CA VAL A 27 3.49 -3.69 2.24
C VAL A 27 4.43 -4.13 1.13
N MET A 28 5.74 -4.02 1.33
CA MET A 28 6.75 -4.39 0.34
C MET A 28 6.71 -5.89 0.04
N LYS A 29 6.49 -6.74 1.05
CA LYS A 29 6.34 -8.19 0.86
C LYS A 29 5.07 -8.53 0.07
N GLN A 30 3.98 -7.81 0.26
CA GLN A 30 2.76 -7.97 -0.54
C GLN A 30 2.98 -7.52 -1.98
N ALA A 31 3.54 -6.33 -2.17
CA ALA A 31 3.84 -5.79 -3.50
C ALA A 31 4.74 -6.71 -4.32
N ASN A 32 5.83 -7.24 -3.72
CA ASN A 32 6.72 -8.19 -4.38
C ASN A 32 6.02 -9.48 -4.80
N ARG A 33 5.12 -10.03 -3.95
CA ARG A 33 4.34 -11.21 -4.30
C ARG A 33 3.40 -10.95 -5.48
N HIS A 34 2.77 -9.77 -5.51
CA HIS A 34 1.82 -9.41 -6.56
C HIS A 34 2.51 -9.19 -7.90
N VAL A 35 3.61 -8.43 -7.92
CA VAL A 35 4.38 -8.22 -9.15
C VAL A 35 5.04 -9.52 -9.63
N GLY A 36 5.52 -10.36 -8.73
CA GLY A 36 6.12 -11.65 -9.08
C GLY A 36 5.13 -12.68 -9.63
N ALA A 37 3.91 -12.72 -9.08
CA ALA A 37 2.87 -13.66 -9.52
C ALA A 37 2.18 -13.22 -10.82
N ALA A 38 2.12 -11.92 -11.11
CA ALA A 38 1.41 -11.39 -12.27
C ALA A 38 2.17 -10.21 -12.91
N PRO A 39 3.35 -10.45 -13.51
CA PRO A 39 4.23 -9.38 -14.02
C PRO A 39 3.65 -8.58 -15.19
N SER A 40 2.52 -8.99 -15.77
CA SER A 40 1.86 -8.31 -16.89
C SER A 40 0.53 -7.64 -16.53
N ARG A 41 0.05 -7.72 -15.28
CA ARG A 41 -1.26 -7.21 -14.88
C ARG A 41 -1.17 -6.01 -13.95
N ASP A 42 -1.99 -5.01 -14.22
CA ASP A 42 -2.23 -3.91 -13.29
C ASP A 42 -2.91 -4.44 -12.01
N THR A 43 -2.45 -3.92 -10.88
CA THR A 43 -2.99 -4.22 -9.56
C THR A 43 -3.51 -2.93 -8.95
N GLU A 44 -4.67 -2.98 -8.32
CA GLU A 44 -5.31 -1.80 -7.73
C GLU A 44 -5.41 -2.00 -6.23
N TRP A 45 -4.84 -1.07 -5.47
CA TRP A 45 -4.85 -1.05 -4.03
C TRP A 45 -5.67 0.13 -3.55
N PHE A 46 -6.67 -0.16 -2.73
CA PHE A 46 -7.56 0.84 -2.16
C PHE A 46 -7.20 1.02 -0.69
N PHE A 47 -7.02 2.25 -0.25
CA PHE A 47 -6.72 2.59 1.14
C PHE A 47 -7.85 3.42 1.73
N ALA A 48 -8.29 3.07 2.94
CA ALA A 48 -9.25 3.84 3.70
C ALA A 48 -8.69 5.21 4.17
N GLU A 49 -7.37 5.28 4.39
CA GLU A 49 -6.71 6.44 4.99
C GLU A 49 -5.74 7.10 4.01
N PRO A 50 -5.86 8.42 3.75
CA PRO A 50 -5.02 9.12 2.80
C PRO A 50 -3.55 9.15 3.21
N GLU A 51 -3.24 9.24 4.50
CA GLU A 51 -1.84 9.23 4.98
C GLU A 51 -1.15 7.91 4.68
N ALA A 52 -1.88 6.79 4.81
CA ALA A 52 -1.37 5.47 4.48
C ALA A 52 -1.11 5.32 2.98
N ALA A 53 -2.05 5.79 2.14
CA ALA A 53 -1.88 5.77 0.70
C ALA A 53 -0.64 6.56 0.26
N GLU A 54 -0.43 7.73 0.84
CA GLU A 54 0.69 8.60 0.50
C GLU A 54 2.05 7.99 0.92
N ALA A 55 2.13 7.43 2.13
CA ALA A 55 3.33 6.73 2.58
C ALA A 55 3.69 5.57 1.64
N VAL A 56 2.70 4.78 1.21
CA VAL A 56 2.92 3.66 0.29
C VAL A 56 3.35 4.15 -1.10
N ARG A 57 2.79 5.26 -1.60
CA ARG A 57 3.26 5.88 -2.86
C ARG A 57 4.74 6.22 -2.76
N GLN A 58 5.15 6.92 -1.70
CA GLN A 58 6.54 7.31 -1.48
C GLN A 58 7.48 6.09 -1.40
N TRP A 59 7.06 5.02 -0.72
CA TRP A 59 7.85 3.79 -0.66
C TRP A 59 8.02 3.11 -2.02
N PHE A 60 7.01 3.24 -2.90
CA PHE A 60 7.02 2.65 -4.23
C PHE A 60 7.76 3.48 -5.28
N GLU A 61 7.95 4.78 -5.07
CA GLU A 61 8.66 5.66 -6.02
C GLU A 61 10.07 5.16 -6.38
N ALA A 62 10.73 4.48 -5.43
CA ALA A 62 12.08 3.98 -5.62
C ALA A 62 12.18 2.75 -6.56
N ASP A 63 11.07 2.10 -6.91
CA ASP A 63 11.09 0.84 -7.66
C ASP A 63 10.06 0.83 -8.80
N GLU A 64 10.55 0.78 -10.04
CA GLU A 64 9.71 0.81 -11.23
C GLU A 64 8.74 -0.37 -11.33
N ARG A 65 9.05 -1.49 -10.66
CA ARG A 65 8.19 -2.67 -10.63
C ARG A 65 6.84 -2.37 -9.96
N PHE A 66 6.82 -1.43 -9.01
CA PHE A 66 5.61 -1.07 -8.29
C PHE A 66 4.76 0.00 -8.98
N LYS A 67 5.24 0.62 -10.07
CA LYS A 67 4.44 1.56 -10.88
C LYS A 67 3.14 0.95 -11.44
N ARG A 68 3.06 -0.39 -11.48
CA ARG A 68 1.88 -1.15 -11.92
C ARG A 68 0.84 -1.34 -10.82
N ILE A 69 1.17 -0.99 -9.58
CA ILE A 69 0.23 -0.97 -8.46
C ILE A 69 -0.37 0.43 -8.37
N LYS A 70 -1.62 0.57 -8.80
CA LYS A 70 -2.37 1.82 -8.73
C LYS A 70 -2.97 1.98 -7.34
N ILE A 71 -2.64 3.08 -6.67
CA ILE A 71 -3.05 3.35 -5.28
C ILE A 71 -4.17 4.38 -5.26
N PHE A 72 -5.34 3.95 -4.80
CA PHE A 72 -6.55 4.75 -4.65
C PHE A 72 -6.87 4.97 -3.17
N VAL A 73 -7.46 6.12 -2.87
CA VAL A 73 -8.03 6.41 -1.54
C VAL A 73 -9.53 6.30 -1.67
N VAL A 74 -10.16 5.47 -0.84
CA VAL A 74 -11.61 5.31 -0.79
C VAL A 74 -12.04 5.61 0.64
N PRO A 75 -12.90 6.63 0.87
CA PRO A 75 -13.35 6.98 2.21
C PRO A 75 -13.92 5.77 2.96
N PRO A 76 -13.66 5.63 4.27
CA PRO A 76 -14.09 4.48 5.08
C PRO A 76 -15.61 4.26 5.09
N GLU A 77 -16.40 5.27 4.72
CA GLU A 77 -17.87 5.21 4.60
C GLU A 77 -18.36 4.32 3.43
N LEU A 78 -17.47 3.92 2.52
CA LEU A 78 -17.77 3.12 1.33
C LEU A 78 -17.26 1.67 1.42
N TRP A 79 -16.86 1.21 2.60
CA TRP A 79 -16.25 -0.10 2.85
C TRP A 79 -17.18 -1.08 3.57
#